data_AF-A0A3D0MY65-F1
#
_entry.id   AF-A0A3D0MY65-F1
#
_cell.length_a   1.000
_cell.length_b   1.000
_cell.length_c   1.000
_cell.angle_alpha   90.00
_cell.angle_beta   90.00
_cell.angle_gamma   90.00
#
_symmetry.space_group_name_H-M   'P 1'
#
loop_
_entity.id
_entity.type
_entity.pdbx_description
1 polymer ?
#
loop_
_entity_poly.entity_id
_entity_poly.type
_entity_poly.pdbx_seq_one_letter_code
_entity_poly.pdbx_strand_id
1 'polypeptide(L)'
;SDFVDELKKQGYIAEKEGLNVLTGKGSRRIRTDSLKKIFSGMKIDTSGFHETNKSGTGTDKLSELKKYSFGDSISNIDLTSTIKNAFVNSSIDNLNLKEDDIEIYESEHLTSCATVLMIDISHSMILYG
;
A
#
# COMPACT_ATOMS: atom_id res chain seq x y z
N SER A 1 12.81 17.93 27.56
CA SER A 1 13.36 18.90 26.60
C SER A 1 13.66 18.28 25.24
N ASP A 2 14.20 17.06 25.22
CA ASP A 2 14.79 16.44 24.03
C ASP A 2 13.91 16.38 22.77
N PHE A 3 12.58 16.23 22.90
CA PHE A 3 11.69 16.21 21.73
C PHE A 3 11.56 17.58 21.04
N VAL A 4 11.42 18.66 21.81
CA VAL A 4 11.33 20.02 21.25
C VAL A 4 12.66 20.43 20.63
N ASP A 5 13.77 20.06 21.28
CA ASP A 5 15.11 20.33 20.77
C ASP A 5 15.39 19.55 19.48
N GLU A 6 14.90 18.31 19.37
CA GLU A 6 14.98 17.53 18.14
C GLU A 6 14.14 18.16 17.02
N LEU A 7 12.93 18.63 17.31
CA LEU A 7 12.10 19.33 16.31
C LEU A 7 12.74 20.65 15.85
N LYS A 8 13.44 21.37 16.75
CA LYS A 8 14.23 22.55 16.42
C LYS A 8 15.44 22.18 15.55
N LYS A 9 16.19 21.14 15.92
CA LYS A 9 17.35 20.61 15.19
C LYS A 9 16.99 20.14 13.78
N GLN A 10 15.84 19.48 13.64
CA GLN A 10 15.29 19.07 12.35
C GLN A 10 14.71 20.25 11.55
N GLY A 11 14.60 21.43 12.16
CA GLY A 11 14.11 22.66 11.53
C GLY A 11 12.61 22.68 11.28
N TYR A 12 11.82 21.89 12.02
CA TYR A 12 10.35 21.86 11.91
C TYR A 12 9.67 22.95 12.72
N ILE A 13 10.28 23.34 13.84
CA ILE A 13 9.85 24.46 14.68
C ILE A 13 11.02 25.43 14.87
N ALA A 14 10.70 26.70 15.01
CA ALA A 14 11.64 27.76 15.35
C ALA A 14 11.10 28.54 16.55
N GLU A 15 11.96 29.28 17.23
CA GLU A 15 11.55 30.14 18.32
C GLU A 15 11.47 31.59 17.84
N LYS A 16 10.31 32.21 18.04
CA LYS A 16 10.08 33.62 17.72
C LYS A 16 9.38 34.25 18.91
N GLU A 17 9.98 35.29 19.49
CA GLU A 17 9.43 36.02 20.65
C GLU A 17 9.13 35.09 21.85
N GLY A 18 9.98 34.08 22.08
CA GLY A 18 9.80 33.09 23.15
C GLY A 18 8.70 32.05 22.88
N LEU A 19 8.09 32.05 21.69
CA LEU A 19 7.08 31.09 21.28
C LEU A 19 7.64 30.14 20.22
N ASN A 20 7.30 28.85 20.34
CA ASN A 20 7.60 27.86 19.31
C ASN A 20 6.62 28.02 18.15
N VAL A 21 7.13 28.43 16.99
CA VAL A 21 6.39 28.61 15.75
C VAL A 21 6.78 27.55 14.73
N LEU A 22 5.81 27.08 13.96
CA LEU A 22 6.04 26.09 12.92
C LEU A 22 6.78 26.74 11.74
N THR A 23 7.84 26.11 11.24
CA THR A 23 8.54 26.58 10.05
C THR A 23 7.80 26.17 8.78
N GLY A 24 8.15 26.75 7.62
CA GLY A 24 7.65 26.28 6.32
C GLY A 24 7.96 24.79 6.07
N LYS A 25 9.11 24.30 6.54
CA LYS A 25 9.50 22.88 6.49
C LYS A 25 8.59 22.03 7.37
N GLY A 26 8.29 22.47 8.59
CA GLY A 26 7.36 21.81 9.51
C GLY A 26 5.95 21.72 8.94
N SER A 27 5.42 22.84 8.42
CA SER A 27 4.11 22.89 7.77
C SER A 27 3.99 21.94 6.58
N ARG A 28 5.01 21.92 5.70
CA ARG A 28 5.05 20.98 4.58
C ARG A 28 5.04 19.53 5.06
N ARG A 29 5.85 19.18 6.07
CA ARG A 29 5.91 17.82 6.60
C ARG A 29 4.59 17.37 7.21
N ILE A 30 3.95 18.20 8.02
CA ILE A 30 2.63 17.88 8.59
C ILE A 30 1.60 17.62 7.49
N ARG A 31 1.59 18.44 6.43
CA ARG A 31 0.70 18.21 5.28
C ARG A 31 0.98 16.87 4.58
N THR A 32 2.25 16.57 4.31
CA THR A 32 2.65 15.29 3.70
C THR A 32 2.28 14.10 4.57
N ASP A 33 2.57 14.16 5.86
CA ASP A 33 2.31 13.05 6.79
C ASP A 33 0.80 12.87 7.01
N SER A 34 0.02 13.96 7.03
CA SER A 34 -1.45 13.90 7.09
C SER A 34 -2.03 13.27 5.83
N LEU A 35 -1.52 13.65 4.66
CA LEU A 35 -1.93 13.06 3.38
C LEU A 35 -1.60 11.57 3.32
N LYS A 36 -0.40 11.17 3.75
CA LYS A 36 -0.01 9.76 3.89
C LYS A 36 -0.93 9.00 4.84
N LYS A 37 -1.32 9.61 5.96
CA LYS A 37 -2.25 9.00 6.93
C LYS A 37 -3.63 8.77 6.33
N ILE A 38 -4.15 9.73 5.57
CA ILE A 38 -5.42 9.59 4.83
C ILE A 38 -5.34 8.41 3.86
N PHE A 39 -4.25 8.33 3.08
CA PHE A 39 -4.07 7.26 2.09
C PHE A 39 -3.76 5.89 2.71
N SER A 40 -3.17 5.85 3.91
CA SER A 40 -2.87 4.60 4.62
C SER A 40 -4.11 3.82 5.07
N GLY A 41 -5.27 4.50 5.17
CA GLY A 41 -6.53 3.92 5.63
C GLY A 41 -7.55 3.64 4.53
N MET A 42 -7.17 3.76 3.25
CA MET A 42 -8.11 3.52 2.15
C MET A 42 -8.59 2.07 2.16
N LYS A 43 -9.92 1.89 2.17
CA LYS A 43 -10.55 0.58 2.00
C LYS A 43 -10.40 0.15 0.55
N ILE A 44 -10.19 -1.15 0.37
CA ILE A 44 -10.13 -1.83 -0.91
C ILE A 44 -11.49 -1.64 -1.58
N ASP A 45 -11.57 -0.81 -2.61
CA ASP A 45 -12.73 -0.78 -3.48
C ASP A 45 -12.27 -0.44 -4.91
N THR A 46 -12.74 -1.26 -5.85
CA THR A 46 -12.64 -1.21 -7.31
C THR A 46 -11.25 -0.93 -7.95
N SER A 47 -10.89 -1.73 -8.96
CA SER A 47 -9.62 -1.68 -9.71
C SER A 47 -9.24 -0.28 -10.24
N GLY A 48 -7.97 0.14 -10.08
CA GLY A 48 -7.41 1.37 -10.70
C GLY A 48 -5.92 1.59 -10.43
N PHE A 49 -5.35 2.75 -10.78
CA PHE A 49 -3.89 2.95 -10.99
C PHE A 49 -3.03 3.43 -9.79
N HIS A 50 -3.39 3.15 -8.54
CA HIS A 50 -2.57 3.48 -7.37
C HIS A 50 -1.95 2.24 -6.74
N GLU A 51 -0.67 2.36 -6.38
CA GLU A 51 0.07 1.32 -5.66
C GLU A 51 -0.55 1.06 -4.28
N THR A 52 -0.73 -0.22 -3.96
CA THR A 52 -1.20 -0.67 -2.64
C THR A 52 -0.29 -1.78 -2.15
N ASN A 53 0.01 -1.79 -0.84
CA ASN A 53 0.85 -2.79 -0.20
C ASN A 53 0.11 -4.12 0.07
N LYS A 54 -0.97 -4.41 -0.67
CA LYS A 54 -1.81 -5.60 -0.52
C LYS A 54 -1.79 -6.35 -1.83
N SER A 55 -1.54 -7.66 -1.79
CA SER A 55 -1.64 -8.53 -2.96
C SER A 55 -3.11 -8.77 -3.34
N GLY A 56 -3.37 -9.02 -4.63
CA GLY A 56 -4.73 -9.08 -5.18
C GLY A 56 -4.78 -9.22 -6.70
N THR A 57 -5.94 -8.97 -7.32
CA THR A 57 -6.26 -9.32 -8.72
C THR A 57 -5.72 -8.33 -9.78
N GLY A 58 -4.43 -8.03 -9.82
CA GLY A 58 -3.83 -7.33 -10.97
C GLY A 58 -3.22 -8.29 -11.99
N THR A 59 -2.61 -7.72 -13.03
CA THR A 59 -2.09 -8.45 -14.19
C THR A 59 -0.68 -8.98 -14.00
N ASP A 60 0.12 -8.38 -13.11
CA ASP A 60 1.53 -8.72 -12.96
C ASP A 60 1.74 -9.73 -11.83
N LYS A 61 2.50 -10.80 -12.14
CA LYS A 61 2.83 -11.88 -11.22
C LYS A 61 3.92 -11.43 -10.24
N LEU A 62 3.67 -11.64 -8.96
CA LEU A 62 4.66 -11.55 -7.89
C LEU A 62 5.46 -12.86 -7.80
N SER A 63 6.62 -12.80 -7.15
CA SER A 63 7.44 -13.99 -6.88
C SER A 63 6.90 -14.84 -5.74
N GLU A 64 5.95 -14.32 -4.97
CA GLU A 64 5.37 -15.00 -3.82
C GLU A 64 4.31 -16.01 -4.27
N LEU A 65 4.28 -17.18 -3.62
CA LEU A 65 3.32 -18.24 -3.86
C LEU A 65 2.27 -18.23 -2.76
N LYS A 66 1.02 -18.49 -3.16
CA LYS A 66 -0.08 -18.79 -2.24
C LYS A 66 -0.83 -20.04 -2.68
N LYS A 67 -1.58 -20.62 -1.75
CA LYS A 67 -2.52 -21.70 -2.08
C LYS A 67 -3.62 -21.17 -2.99
N TYR A 68 -4.02 -21.99 -3.95
CA TYR A 68 -5.18 -21.72 -4.79
C TYR A 68 -6.44 -21.54 -3.92
N SER A 69 -7.27 -20.58 -4.31
CA SER A 69 -8.61 -20.37 -3.78
C SER A 69 -9.58 -20.12 -4.93
N PHE A 70 -10.84 -20.50 -4.75
CA PHE A 70 -11.86 -20.30 -5.76
C PHE A 70 -11.93 -18.83 -6.22
N GLY A 71 -11.86 -18.62 -7.55
CA GLY A 71 -11.83 -17.29 -8.17
C GLY A 71 -10.43 -16.82 -8.58
N ASP A 72 -9.38 -17.52 -8.17
CA ASP A 72 -8.02 -17.24 -8.62
C ASP A 72 -7.80 -17.58 -10.09
N SER A 73 -6.90 -16.85 -10.73
CA SER A 73 -6.54 -17.08 -12.14
C SER A 73 -5.73 -18.36 -12.30
N ILE A 74 -6.29 -19.32 -13.04
CA ILE A 74 -5.63 -20.60 -13.37
C ILE A 74 -4.32 -20.38 -14.14
N SER A 75 -4.20 -19.28 -14.88
CA SER A 75 -2.96 -18.93 -15.61
C SER A 75 -1.76 -18.60 -14.70
N ASN A 76 -2.00 -18.45 -13.39
CA ASN A 76 -0.97 -18.17 -12.40
C ASN A 76 -0.51 -19.42 -11.62
N ILE A 77 -1.00 -20.62 -11.96
CA ILE A 77 -0.56 -21.86 -11.30
C ILE A 77 0.94 -22.07 -11.50
N ASP A 78 1.66 -22.31 -10.41
CA ASP A 78 3.01 -22.86 -10.46
C ASP A 78 2.93 -24.38 -10.51
N LEU A 79 3.15 -24.94 -11.70
CA LEU A 79 3.13 -26.37 -11.92
C LEU A 79 4.23 -27.09 -11.13
N THR A 80 5.37 -26.43 -10.88
CA THR A 80 6.50 -27.07 -10.20
C THR A 80 6.16 -27.35 -8.76
N SER A 81 5.73 -26.33 -8.01
CA SER A 81 5.36 -26.48 -6.62
C SER A 81 4.08 -27.30 -6.46
N THR A 82 3.11 -27.15 -7.39
CA THR A 82 1.89 -27.97 -7.40
C THR A 82 2.18 -29.46 -7.54
N ILE A 83 3.00 -29.85 -8.52
CA ILE A 83 3.35 -31.26 -8.73
C ILE A 83 4.18 -31.79 -7.54
N LYS A 84 5.11 -30.99 -7.02
CA LYS A 84 5.89 -31.33 -5.82
C LYS A 84 4.97 -31.61 -4.63
N ASN A 85 3.99 -30.75 -4.39
CA ASN A 85 3.02 -30.92 -3.30
C ASN A 85 2.15 -32.17 -3.50
N ALA A 86 1.68 -32.39 -4.74
CA ALA A 86 0.93 -33.59 -5.08
C ALA A 86 1.73 -34.88 -4.83
N PHE A 87 3.04 -34.89 -5.12
CA PHE A 87 3.92 -36.01 -4.78
C PHE A 87 4.16 -36.18 -3.28
N VAL A 88 4.26 -35.08 -2.53
CA VAL A 88 4.42 -35.13 -1.07
C VAL A 88 3.15 -35.67 -0.39
N ASN A 89 1.98 -35.31 -0.90
CA ASN A 89 0.69 -35.67 -0.33
C ASN A 89 0.09 -36.98 -0.87
N SER A 90 0.75 -37.59 -1.87
CA SER A 90 0.35 -38.85 -2.50
C SER A 90 1.41 -39.94 -2.32
N SER A 91 1.00 -41.18 -2.54
CA SER A 91 1.93 -42.31 -2.64
C SER A 91 2.60 -42.32 -4.02
N ILE A 92 3.85 -42.76 -4.09
CA ILE A 92 4.64 -42.86 -5.33
C ILE A 92 3.90 -43.64 -6.44
N ASP A 93 3.12 -44.67 -6.06
CA ASP A 93 2.43 -45.54 -7.01
C ASP A 93 1.07 -44.98 -7.49
N ASN A 94 0.56 -43.91 -6.87
CA ASN A 94 -0.74 -43.31 -7.21
C ASN A 94 -0.69 -41.79 -6.95
N LEU A 95 -0.29 -41.02 -7.97
CA LEU A 95 -0.37 -39.57 -7.93
C LEU A 95 -1.83 -39.13 -7.88
N ASN A 96 -2.23 -38.47 -6.79
CA ASN A 96 -3.56 -37.91 -6.62
C ASN A 96 -3.45 -36.40 -6.40
N LEU A 97 -3.79 -35.61 -7.42
CA LEU A 97 -3.77 -34.17 -7.33
C LEU A 97 -5.04 -33.67 -6.63
N LYS A 98 -4.87 -32.98 -5.50
CA LYS A 98 -5.93 -32.31 -4.75
C LYS A 98 -5.84 -30.80 -4.92
N GLU A 99 -6.94 -30.10 -4.66
CA GLU A 99 -6.97 -28.64 -4.68
C GLU A 99 -5.94 -28.02 -3.72
N ASP A 100 -5.75 -28.63 -2.54
CA ASP A 100 -4.77 -28.19 -1.53
C ASP A 100 -3.31 -28.27 -2.00
N ASP A 101 -3.03 -29.02 -3.07
CA ASP A 101 -1.70 -29.14 -3.65
C ASP A 101 -1.39 -27.97 -4.58
N ILE A 102 -2.42 -27.28 -5.09
CA ILE A 102 -2.29 -26.25 -6.10
C ILE A 102 -1.76 -24.96 -5.48
N GLU A 103 -0.60 -24.53 -5.96
CA GLU A 103 0.00 -23.24 -5.63
C GLU A 103 -0.02 -22.33 -6.85
N ILE A 104 -0.26 -21.05 -6.60
CA ILE A 104 -0.32 -20.00 -7.62
C ILE A 104 0.57 -18.84 -7.23
N TYR A 105 1.09 -18.14 -8.23
CA TYR A 105 1.73 -16.85 -8.02
C TYR A 105 0.70 -15.81 -7.59
N GLU A 106 1.02 -15.05 -6.55
CA GLU A 106 0.27 -13.85 -6.21
C GLU A 106 0.39 -12.82 -7.34
N SER A 107 -0.58 -11.93 -7.43
CA SER A 107 -0.54 -10.81 -8.37
C SER A 107 -0.53 -9.48 -7.62
N GLU A 108 0.11 -8.47 -8.21
CA GLU A 108 0.07 -7.12 -7.67
C GLU A 108 -1.37 -6.60 -7.69
N HIS A 109 -1.81 -5.94 -6.63
CA HIS A 109 -3.10 -5.24 -6.67
C HIS A 109 -2.85 -3.77 -7.02
N LEU A 110 -3.62 -3.24 -7.97
CA LEU A 110 -3.63 -1.81 -8.29
C LEU A 110 -5.02 -1.27 -7.91
N THR A 111 -5.09 -0.26 -7.03
CA THR A 111 -6.34 0.32 -6.49
C THR A 111 -6.65 1.68 -7.12
N SER A 112 -7.92 1.99 -7.40
CA SER A 112 -8.31 3.33 -7.88
C SER A 112 -8.48 4.33 -6.72
N CYS A 113 -7.99 5.56 -6.87
CA CYS A 113 -8.29 6.66 -5.96
C CYS A 113 -8.65 7.91 -6.78
N ALA A 114 -9.86 8.44 -6.55
CA ALA A 114 -10.26 9.76 -7.02
C ALA A 114 -10.02 10.78 -5.89
N THR A 115 -9.03 11.64 -6.06
CA THR A 115 -8.78 12.76 -5.12
C THR A 115 -9.52 13.99 -5.62
N VAL A 116 -10.59 14.39 -4.93
CA VAL A 116 -11.33 15.63 -5.21
C VAL A 116 -10.83 16.73 -4.26
N LEU A 117 -10.20 17.76 -4.81
CA LEU A 117 -9.79 18.95 -4.07
C LEU A 117 -10.83 20.06 -4.26
N MET A 118 -11.69 20.27 -3.25
CA MET A 118 -12.58 21.43 -3.19
C MET A 118 -11.86 22.58 -2.48
N ILE A 119 -11.50 23.62 -3.23
CA ILE A 119 -10.91 24.85 -2.69
C ILE A 119 -12.05 25.88 -2.56
N ASP A 120 -12.38 26.27 -1.34
CA ASP A 120 -13.23 27.44 -1.10
C ASP A 120 -12.38 28.70 -1.26
N ILE A 121 -12.55 29.41 -2.37
CA ILE A 121 -11.95 30.73 -2.57
C ILE A 121 -12.89 31.76 -1.97
N SER A 122 -13.03 31.75 -0.64
CA SER A 122 -13.62 32.88 0.07
C SER A 122 -12.64 34.06 0.02
N HIS A 123 -13.17 35.29 0.13
CA HIS A 123 -12.47 36.58 -0.02
C HIS A 123 -11.24 36.81 0.91
N SER A 124 -10.82 35.79 1.67
CA SER A 124 -9.61 35.75 2.51
C SER A 124 -8.39 35.16 1.81
N MET A 125 -8.56 34.44 0.69
CA MET A 125 -7.46 33.94 -0.15
C MET A 125 -6.96 35.04 -1.10
N ILE A 126 -6.57 36.16 -0.52
CA ILE A 126 -6.19 37.40 -1.22
C ILE A 126 -4.81 37.21 -1.84
N LEU A 127 -4.80 37.12 -3.18
CA LEU A 127 -3.97 37.90 -4.10
C LEU A 127 -2.67 38.51 -3.53
N TYR A 128 -1.70 37.67 -3.22
CA TYR A 128 -0.29 38.05 -3.26
C TYR A 128 0.44 36.99 -4.08
N GLY A 129 0.38 37.17 -5.40
CA GLY A 129 1.40 36.69 -6.32
C GLY A 129 2.61 37.61 -6.29
#